data_AF-A0A3B8SYI8-F1
#
_entry.id   AF-A0A3B8SYI8-F1
#
_cell.length_a   1.000
_cell.length_b   1.000
_cell.length_c   1.000
_cell.angle_alpha   90.00
_cell.angle_beta   90.00
_cell.angle_gamma   90.00
#
_symmetry.space_group_name_H-M   'P 1'
#
loop_
_entity.id
_entity.type
_entity.pdbx_description
1 polymer ?
#
loop_
_entity_poly.entity_id
_entity_poly.type
_entity_poly.pdbx_seq_one_letter_code
_entity_poly.pdbx_strand_id
1 'polypeptide(L)'
;MQNKDTQVIVGMSGGVDSSVTAYLLKEQGYAVSGMFMKNWDEDDGTEYCTAIADLKDAEQVANTLEIPLHRVNFAAEYWDDVFENFLSEVKAGRTPNPDILCNREIKFRAFLDYARELGADLIATGHYVRRVDSENPLHRGLDRNKDQSYFLWALTEEQVKSSLFPVGDLLKPKVRDIAEAQGFITARKKDSTGICFIGERRFSDFLKTYVKPAPGPIITDDGEVIGEHQGLMFYTLGQRQGLGIGGLKHHFDAPWFVADKQLETNALVVVQGTDHPKLFAKGLLARQINWIGKPPSLPGRYTAKVRYRAPDAPCAIEMRG
;
A
#
# COMPACT_ATOMS: atom_id res chain seq x y z
N MET A 1 30.22 6.12 15.10
CA MET A 1 29.23 6.08 16.19
C MET A 1 29.04 4.64 16.61
N GLN A 2 28.95 4.36 17.91
CA GLN A 2 28.43 3.05 18.33
C GLN A 2 26.91 3.09 18.12
N ASN A 3 26.28 1.97 17.75
CA ASN A 3 24.83 1.93 17.48
C ASN A 3 23.99 2.50 18.63
N LYS A 4 24.49 2.39 19.87
CA LYS A 4 23.86 2.91 21.09
C LYS A 4 23.66 4.42 21.13
N ASP A 5 24.46 5.16 20.35
CA ASP A 5 24.40 6.61 20.28
C ASP A 5 23.37 7.09 19.25
N THR A 6 22.80 6.17 18.45
CA THR A 6 21.84 6.47 17.39
C THR A 6 20.42 6.17 17.87
N GLN A 7 19.59 7.21 17.90
CA GLN A 7 18.18 7.13 18.28
C GLN A 7 17.32 6.68 17.09
N VAL A 8 16.57 5.59 17.27
CA VAL A 8 15.70 5.03 16.23
C VAL A 8 14.27 4.91 16.73
N ILE A 9 13.35 5.55 16.02
CA ILE A 9 11.91 5.40 16.30
C ILE A 9 11.28 4.42 15.32
N VAL A 10 10.66 3.37 15.84
CA VAL A 10 10.02 2.32 15.05
C VAL A 10 8.53 2.61 14.94
N GLY A 11 8.00 2.69 13.73
CA GLY A 11 6.56 2.72 13.50
C GLY A 11 5.93 1.37 13.89
N MET A 12 5.22 1.35 15.03
CA MET A 12 4.60 0.15 15.60
C MET A 12 3.09 0.16 15.33
N SER A 13 2.64 -0.66 14.38
CA SER A 13 1.23 -0.72 13.97
C SER A 13 0.40 -1.77 14.72
N GLY A 14 0.94 -2.35 15.80
CA GLY A 14 0.35 -3.54 16.44
C GLY A 14 0.49 -4.83 15.63
N GLY A 15 1.34 -4.84 14.59
CA GLY A 15 1.61 -6.00 13.74
C GLY A 15 2.95 -6.66 14.03
N VAL A 16 3.07 -7.95 13.70
CA VAL A 16 4.26 -8.77 13.95
C VAL A 16 5.54 -8.21 13.33
N ASP A 17 5.44 -7.62 12.14
CA ASP A 17 6.60 -7.13 11.38
C ASP A 17 7.25 -5.94 12.08
N SER A 18 6.44 -5.01 12.60
CA SER A 18 6.94 -3.89 13.40
C SER A 18 7.47 -4.33 14.78
N SER A 19 6.87 -5.35 15.39
CA SER A 19 7.34 -5.92 16.67
C SER A 19 8.76 -6.49 16.53
N VAL A 20 8.97 -7.30 15.50
CA VAL A 20 10.28 -7.92 15.22
C VAL A 20 11.28 -6.87 14.75
N THR A 21 10.85 -5.85 14.01
CA THR A 21 11.70 -4.71 13.64
C THR A 21 12.28 -4.03 14.89
N ALA A 22 11.45 -3.71 15.88
CA ALA A 22 11.90 -3.10 17.13
C ALA A 22 12.87 -3.99 17.90
N TYR A 23 12.56 -5.29 18.01
CA TYR A 23 13.44 -6.27 18.63
C TYR A 23 14.82 -6.34 17.95
N LEU A 24 14.85 -6.49 16.63
CA LEU A 24 16.10 -6.64 15.88
C LEU A 24 17.00 -5.41 16.03
N LEU A 25 16.43 -4.21 16.07
CA LEU A 25 17.19 -2.97 16.28
C LEU A 25 17.71 -2.86 17.71
N LYS A 26 16.91 -3.27 18.70
CA LYS A 26 17.36 -3.32 20.10
C LYS A 26 18.54 -4.29 20.26
N GLU A 27 18.47 -5.47 19.64
CA GLU A 27 19.57 -6.47 19.65
C GLU A 27 20.83 -5.98 18.92
N GLN A 28 20.67 -5.15 17.89
CA GLN A 28 21.79 -4.49 17.20
C GLN A 28 22.39 -3.34 18.04
N GLY A 29 21.81 -3.03 19.20
CA GLY A 29 22.32 -2.06 20.15
C GLY A 29 21.89 -0.62 19.89
N TYR A 30 20.86 -0.37 19.07
CA TYR A 30 20.30 0.96 18.88
C TYR A 30 19.53 1.43 20.12
N ALA A 31 19.45 2.74 20.32
CA ALA A 31 18.51 3.32 21.27
C ALA A 31 17.12 3.38 20.62
N VAL A 32 16.25 2.43 20.97
CA VAL A 32 14.96 2.21 20.30
C VAL A 32 13.79 2.74 21.12
N SER A 33 12.89 3.47 20.47
CA SER A 33 11.53 3.69 20.94
C SER A 33 10.50 3.37 19.85
N GLY A 34 9.24 3.19 20.23
CA GLY A 34 8.13 2.93 19.32
C GLY A 34 7.28 4.18 19.09
N MET A 35 6.62 4.24 17.93
CA MET A 35 5.59 5.22 17.60
C MET A 35 4.34 4.50 17.10
N PHE A 36 3.21 4.66 17.80
CA PHE A 36 1.90 4.27 17.30
C PHE A 36 1.22 5.48 16.64
N MET A 37 0.83 5.31 15.38
CA MET A 37 0.19 6.37 14.59
C MET A 37 -1.30 6.08 14.42
N LYS A 38 -2.15 6.98 14.91
CA LYS A 38 -3.58 7.00 14.57
C LYS A 38 -3.76 7.91 13.36
N ASN A 39 -4.13 7.34 12.22
CA ASN A 39 -4.22 8.10 10.95
C ASN A 39 -5.63 8.11 10.36
N TRP A 40 -6.59 7.59 11.10
CA TRP A 40 -7.99 7.58 10.69
C TRP A 40 -8.86 7.69 11.94
N ASP A 41 -9.85 8.56 11.89
CA ASP A 41 -10.89 8.63 12.91
C ASP A 41 -12.02 7.68 12.51
N GLU A 42 -12.19 6.62 13.30
CA GLU A 42 -13.23 5.59 13.13
C GLU A 42 -14.64 6.11 13.53
N ASP A 43 -14.95 7.39 13.25
CA ASP A 43 -16.21 8.04 13.66
C ASP A 43 -17.39 7.73 12.70
N ASP A 44 -17.42 6.51 12.17
CA ASP A 44 -18.43 6.05 11.21
C ASP A 44 -19.59 5.27 11.84
N GLY A 45 -19.68 5.29 13.18
CA GLY A 45 -20.74 4.60 13.92
C GLY A 45 -20.64 3.07 13.88
N THR A 46 -19.51 2.52 13.42
CA THR A 46 -19.27 1.07 13.45
C THR A 46 -18.61 0.63 14.76
N GLU A 47 -18.93 -0.59 15.20
CA GLU A 47 -18.38 -1.25 16.41
C GLU A 47 -16.87 -1.62 16.26
N TYR A 48 -16.28 -1.31 15.11
CA TYR A 48 -14.92 -1.70 14.73
C TYR A 48 -13.90 -0.68 15.25
N CYS A 49 -13.47 -0.84 16.49
CA CYS A 49 -12.31 -0.10 16.98
C CYS A 49 -11.02 -0.93 16.86
N THR A 50 -10.56 -1.12 15.61
CA THR A 50 -9.34 -1.88 15.32
C THR A 50 -8.10 -1.18 15.85
N ALA A 51 -8.11 0.16 15.80
CA ALA A 51 -7.00 0.98 16.28
C ALA A 51 -6.70 0.80 17.78
N ILE A 52 -7.73 0.62 18.64
CA ILE A 52 -7.53 0.37 20.07
C ILE A 52 -6.88 -0.98 20.31
N ALA A 53 -7.31 -2.03 19.60
CA ALA A 53 -6.71 -3.35 19.71
C ALA A 53 -5.25 -3.35 19.23
N ASP A 54 -4.97 -2.70 18.10
CA ASP A 54 -3.62 -2.54 17.56
C ASP A 54 -2.71 -1.74 18.50
N LEU A 55 -3.23 -0.68 19.12
CA LEU A 55 -2.49 0.10 20.12
C LEU A 55 -2.14 -0.77 21.33
N LYS A 56 -3.11 -1.55 21.85
CA LYS A 56 -2.88 -2.45 22.98
C LYS A 56 -1.83 -3.53 22.66
N ASP A 57 -1.81 -4.04 21.43
CA ASP A 57 -0.79 -4.98 20.99
C ASP A 57 0.60 -4.31 20.89
N ALA A 58 0.66 -3.08 20.37
CA ALA A 58 1.90 -2.31 20.31
C ALA A 58 2.45 -2.00 21.71
N GLU A 59 1.59 -1.63 22.66
CA GLU A 59 1.94 -1.41 24.07
C GLU A 59 2.50 -2.66 24.73
N GLN A 60 1.85 -3.81 24.54
CA GLN A 60 2.34 -5.07 25.09
C GLN A 60 3.73 -5.40 24.58
N VAL A 61 3.97 -5.27 23.27
CA VAL A 61 5.28 -5.52 22.68
C VAL A 61 6.32 -4.51 23.19
N ALA A 62 5.98 -3.23 23.26
CA ALA A 62 6.86 -2.19 23.77
C ALA A 62 7.24 -2.46 25.24
N ASN A 63 6.30 -2.92 26.06
CA ASN A 63 6.54 -3.32 27.45
C ASN A 63 7.43 -4.55 27.54
N THR A 64 7.20 -5.60 26.73
CA THR A 64 8.07 -6.79 26.67
C THR A 64 9.50 -6.41 26.26
N LEU A 65 9.63 -5.45 25.35
CA LEU A 65 10.91 -4.93 24.89
C LEU A 65 11.47 -3.84 25.80
N GLU A 66 10.79 -3.41 26.86
CA GLU A 66 11.20 -2.30 27.73
C GLU A 66 11.61 -1.04 26.94
N ILE A 67 10.85 -0.69 25.90
CA ILE A 67 11.06 0.52 25.10
C ILE A 67 9.91 1.51 25.29
N PRO A 68 10.17 2.83 25.23
CA PRO A 68 9.09 3.82 25.24
C PRO A 68 8.18 3.66 24.02
N LEU A 69 6.88 3.90 24.18
CA LEU A 69 5.93 3.95 23.07
C LEU A 69 5.24 5.32 23.03
N HIS A 70 5.56 6.09 22.01
CA HIS A 70 4.91 7.36 21.69
C HIS A 70 3.60 7.11 20.94
N ARG A 71 2.67 8.07 21.04
CA ARG A 71 1.42 8.05 20.30
C ARG A 71 1.27 9.38 19.58
N VAL A 72 0.88 9.34 18.32
CA VAL A 72 0.64 10.53 17.50
C VAL A 72 -0.61 10.33 16.66
N ASN A 73 -1.33 11.42 16.40
CA ASN A 73 -2.49 11.44 15.54
C ASN A 73 -2.14 12.20 14.25
N PHE A 74 -2.09 11.50 13.12
CA PHE A 74 -1.94 12.09 11.80
C PHE A 74 -3.21 11.94 10.94
N ALA A 75 -4.39 11.87 11.56
CA ALA A 75 -5.65 11.73 10.84
C ALA A 75 -5.93 12.93 9.93
N ALA A 76 -5.54 14.14 10.33
CA ALA A 76 -5.68 15.35 9.51
C ALA A 76 -4.79 15.28 8.26
N GLU A 77 -3.50 14.99 8.44
CA GLU A 77 -2.54 14.85 7.36
C GLU A 77 -2.91 13.69 6.42
N TYR A 78 -3.39 12.57 6.97
CA TYR A 78 -3.87 11.45 6.15
C TYR A 78 -5.08 11.85 5.32
N TRP A 79 -6.03 12.60 5.90
CA TRP A 79 -7.19 13.08 5.15
C TRP A 79 -6.75 13.97 3.98
N ASP A 80 -5.98 15.02 4.27
CA ASP A 80 -5.59 16.06 3.33
C ASP A 80 -4.64 15.51 2.23
N ASP A 81 -3.59 14.79 2.61
CA ASP A 81 -2.52 14.42 1.69
C ASP A 81 -2.74 13.06 1.00
N VAL A 82 -3.63 12.21 1.52
CA VAL A 82 -3.87 10.86 0.99
C VAL A 82 -5.31 10.68 0.54
N PHE A 83 -6.26 10.94 1.43
CA PHE A 83 -7.65 10.55 1.19
C PHE A 83 -8.36 11.47 0.19
N GLU A 84 -8.13 12.78 0.23
CA GLU A 84 -8.68 13.71 -0.76
C GLU A 84 -8.20 13.38 -2.18
N ASN A 85 -6.91 13.06 -2.34
CA ASN A 85 -6.37 12.62 -3.63
C ASN A 85 -7.06 11.34 -4.11
N PHE A 86 -7.19 10.35 -3.23
CA PHE A 86 -7.89 9.11 -3.51
C PHE A 86 -9.33 9.38 -4.01
N LEU A 87 -10.09 10.25 -3.34
CA LEU A 87 -11.45 10.61 -3.77
C LEU A 87 -11.48 11.32 -5.12
N SER A 88 -10.52 12.22 -5.37
CA SER A 88 -10.40 12.94 -6.64
C SER A 88 -10.13 11.99 -7.82
N GLU A 89 -9.20 11.05 -7.64
CA GLU A 89 -8.85 10.03 -8.64
C GLU A 89 -10.04 9.11 -8.94
N VAL A 90 -10.76 8.68 -7.90
CA VAL A 90 -11.98 7.88 -8.02
C VAL A 90 -13.07 8.62 -8.80
N LYS A 91 -13.33 9.90 -8.46
CA LYS A 91 -14.32 10.74 -9.16
C LYS A 91 -13.97 10.91 -10.64
N ALA A 92 -12.68 10.93 -10.97
CA ALA A 92 -12.21 10.99 -12.33
C ALA A 92 -12.10 9.61 -13.01
N GLY A 93 -12.76 8.58 -12.46
CA GLY A 93 -12.87 7.26 -13.04
C GLY A 93 -11.61 6.40 -12.95
N ARG A 94 -10.58 6.82 -12.23
CA ARG A 94 -9.32 6.07 -12.07
C ARG A 94 -9.38 5.15 -10.85
N THR A 95 -8.43 4.23 -10.78
CA THR A 95 -8.25 3.36 -9.60
C THR A 95 -6.95 3.77 -8.91
N PRO A 96 -7.01 4.67 -7.92
CA PRO A 96 -5.82 5.10 -7.18
C PRO A 96 -5.29 4.00 -6.28
N ASN A 97 -4.05 4.19 -5.81
CA ASN A 97 -3.44 3.35 -4.79
C ASN A 97 -3.09 4.24 -3.57
N PRO A 98 -3.95 4.30 -2.54
CA PRO A 98 -3.74 5.16 -1.39
C PRO A 98 -2.51 4.73 -0.55
N ASP A 99 -2.11 3.46 -0.59
CA ASP A 99 -0.97 2.96 0.20
C ASP A 99 0.36 3.56 -0.27
N ILE A 100 0.49 3.91 -1.57
CA ILE A 100 1.69 4.61 -2.08
C ILE A 100 1.79 6.01 -1.45
N LEU A 101 0.69 6.76 -1.44
CA LEU A 101 0.66 8.11 -0.85
C LEU A 101 0.80 8.06 0.67
N CYS A 102 0.14 7.11 1.31
CA CYS A 102 0.27 6.86 2.74
C CYS A 102 1.73 6.63 3.15
N ASN A 103 2.51 5.88 2.36
CA ASN A 103 3.94 5.77 2.60
C ASN A 103 4.64 7.12 2.42
N ARG A 104 4.47 7.77 1.26
CA ARG A 104 5.17 9.03 0.94
C ARG A 104 4.90 10.14 1.96
N GLU A 105 3.63 10.38 2.29
CA GLU A 105 3.19 11.57 3.02
C GLU A 105 3.10 11.34 4.53
N ILE A 106 2.78 10.13 4.96
CA ILE A 106 2.55 9.83 6.38
C ILE A 106 3.73 9.05 6.95
N LYS A 107 3.99 7.83 6.44
CA LYS A 107 4.99 6.95 7.07
C LYS A 107 6.43 7.39 6.87
N PHE A 108 6.75 8.19 5.85
CA PHE A 108 8.11 8.62 5.56
C PHE A 108 8.30 10.13 5.46
N ARG A 109 7.22 10.92 5.61
CA ARG A 109 7.29 12.39 5.75
C ARG A 109 6.82 12.79 7.14
N ALA A 110 5.51 12.81 7.42
CA ALA A 110 4.98 13.24 8.72
C ALA A 110 5.59 12.47 9.91
N PHE A 111 5.70 11.15 9.80
CA PHE A 111 6.35 10.32 10.82
C PHE A 111 7.85 10.64 10.98
N LEU A 112 8.57 10.80 9.86
CA LEU A 112 10.00 11.13 9.90
C LEU A 112 10.24 12.50 10.55
N ASP A 113 9.45 13.50 10.17
CA ASP A 113 9.55 14.86 10.70
C ASP A 113 9.25 14.88 12.20
N TYR A 114 8.16 14.23 12.63
CA TYR A 114 7.83 14.12 14.05
C TYR A 114 8.87 13.31 14.84
N ALA A 115 9.44 12.25 14.25
CA ALA A 115 10.51 11.49 14.89
C ALA A 115 11.76 12.36 15.12
N ARG A 116 12.11 13.22 14.16
CA ARG A 116 13.23 14.17 14.29
C ARG A 116 12.99 15.20 15.39
N GLU A 117 11.76 15.69 15.55
CA GLU A 117 11.39 16.59 16.65
C GLU A 117 11.59 15.93 18.03
N LEU A 118 11.39 14.61 18.10
CA LEU A 118 11.67 13.81 19.30
C LEU A 118 13.15 13.44 19.47
N GLY A 119 14.03 13.89 18.57
CA GLY A 119 15.47 13.65 18.61
C GLY A 119 15.93 12.34 17.96
N ALA A 120 15.11 11.73 17.10
CA ALA A 120 15.51 10.55 16.35
C ALA A 120 16.49 10.88 15.23
N ASP A 121 17.52 10.05 15.07
CA ASP A 121 18.43 10.11 13.92
C ASP A 121 17.82 9.38 12.71
N LEU A 122 17.08 8.29 12.97
CA LEU A 122 16.50 7.41 11.96
C LEU A 122 15.09 6.97 12.39
N ILE A 123 14.27 6.62 11.40
CA ILE A 123 13.04 5.86 11.62
C ILE A 123 13.22 4.41 11.17
N ALA A 124 12.36 3.52 11.64
CA ALA A 124 12.27 2.17 11.12
C ALA A 124 10.82 1.73 10.93
N THR A 125 10.61 0.82 9.98
CA THR A 125 9.29 0.25 9.70
C THR A 125 9.38 -1.24 9.45
N GLY A 126 8.27 -1.95 9.65
CA GLY A 126 8.14 -3.37 9.32
C GLY A 126 7.98 -3.68 7.83
N HIS A 127 8.49 -2.82 6.92
CA HIS A 127 8.38 -3.06 5.48
C HIS A 127 9.42 -4.09 5.01
N TYR A 128 8.99 -5.00 4.13
CA TYR A 128 9.83 -6.00 3.47
C TYR A 128 10.56 -5.39 2.28
N VAL A 129 11.45 -4.46 2.57
CA VAL A 129 12.37 -3.82 1.61
C VAL A 129 13.75 -3.75 2.25
N ARG A 130 14.79 -3.54 1.46
CA ARG A 130 16.15 -3.40 2.00
C ARG A 130 16.68 -2.03 1.66
N ARG A 131 17.42 -1.47 2.60
CA ARG A 131 18.25 -0.30 2.36
C ARG A 131 19.68 -0.76 2.15
N VAL A 132 20.32 -0.25 1.10
CA VAL A 132 21.74 -0.44 0.83
C VAL A 132 22.39 0.92 0.72
N ASP A 133 23.53 1.13 1.37
CA ASP A 133 24.27 2.37 1.25
C ASP A 133 24.96 2.43 -0.13
N SER A 134 24.23 2.92 -1.13
CA SER A 134 24.68 3.08 -2.52
C SER A 134 23.98 4.29 -3.18
N GLU A 135 24.32 4.58 -4.45
CA GLU A 135 23.62 5.60 -5.25
C GLU A 135 22.13 5.30 -5.48
N ASN A 136 21.69 4.04 -5.29
CA ASN A 136 20.31 3.60 -5.44
C ASN A 136 19.87 2.83 -4.18
N PRO A 137 19.45 3.53 -3.11
CA PRO A 137 19.45 2.93 -1.79
C PRO A 137 18.30 1.96 -1.52
N LEU A 138 17.19 2.02 -2.28
CA LEU A 138 16.04 1.14 -2.08
C LEU A 138 16.17 -0.16 -2.90
N HIS A 139 16.29 -1.27 -2.20
CA HIS A 139 16.31 -2.61 -2.76
C HIS A 139 15.06 -3.38 -2.34
N ARG A 140 14.70 -4.37 -3.16
CA ARG A 140 13.64 -5.32 -2.84
C ARG A 140 14.01 -6.18 -1.62
N GLY A 141 12.99 -6.59 -0.87
CA GLY A 141 13.11 -7.58 0.19
C GLY A 141 13.66 -8.92 -0.32
N LEU A 142 14.30 -9.69 0.57
CA LEU A 142 14.76 -11.05 0.25
C LEU A 142 13.57 -11.98 -0.04
N ASP A 143 12.49 -11.87 0.74
CA ASP A 143 11.25 -12.59 0.48
C ASP A 143 10.50 -11.97 -0.70
N ARG A 144 10.62 -12.56 -1.89
CA ARG A 144 9.96 -12.06 -3.11
C ARG A 144 8.42 -12.09 -3.04
N ASN A 145 7.84 -12.92 -2.16
CA ASN A 145 6.38 -12.99 -2.01
C ASN A 145 5.85 -11.90 -1.08
N LYS A 146 6.74 -11.28 -0.30
CA LYS A 146 6.40 -10.22 0.65
C LYS A 146 7.06 -8.89 0.32
N ASP A 147 7.98 -8.85 -0.64
CA ASP A 147 8.67 -7.64 -1.11
C ASP A 147 7.70 -6.48 -1.30
N GLN A 148 7.91 -5.39 -0.55
CA GLN A 148 7.03 -4.22 -0.53
C GLN A 148 7.60 -3.02 -1.28
N SER A 149 8.67 -3.19 -2.07
CA SER A 149 9.31 -2.06 -2.79
C SER A 149 8.35 -1.34 -3.73
N TYR A 150 7.33 -2.04 -4.24
CA TYR A 150 6.26 -1.47 -5.05
C TYR A 150 5.50 -0.34 -4.37
N PHE A 151 5.34 -0.36 -3.04
CA PHE A 151 4.61 0.71 -2.34
C PHE A 151 5.48 1.90 -1.97
N LEU A 152 6.81 1.76 -2.09
CA LEU A 152 7.78 2.75 -1.66
C LEU A 152 8.47 3.47 -2.83
N TRP A 153 8.01 3.28 -4.08
CA TRP A 153 8.63 3.92 -5.25
C TRP A 153 8.58 5.45 -5.20
N ALA A 154 7.62 6.01 -4.46
CA ALA A 154 7.39 7.44 -4.37
C ALA A 154 8.20 8.13 -3.26
N LEU A 155 9.06 7.40 -2.55
CA LEU A 155 9.96 7.97 -1.55
C LEU A 155 11.11 8.75 -2.18
N THR A 156 11.68 9.70 -1.46
CA THR A 156 12.94 10.36 -1.84
C THR A 156 14.16 9.54 -1.41
N GLU A 157 15.33 9.85 -1.98
CA GLU A 157 16.59 9.25 -1.54
C GLU A 157 16.87 9.52 -0.05
N GLU A 158 16.55 10.73 0.42
CA GLU A 158 16.76 11.16 1.80
C GLU A 158 15.83 10.41 2.76
N GLN A 159 14.55 10.24 2.41
CA GLN A 159 13.61 9.44 3.20
C GLN A 159 14.07 8.00 3.36
N VAL A 160 14.60 7.39 2.29
CA VAL A 160 15.16 6.02 2.35
C VAL A 160 16.42 6.00 3.23
N LYS A 161 17.33 6.95 3.08
CA LYS A 161 18.58 7.04 3.88
C LYS A 161 18.34 7.39 5.35
N SER A 162 17.20 7.99 5.69
CA SER A 162 16.79 8.21 7.08
C SER A 162 15.94 7.06 7.65
N SER A 163 15.79 5.95 6.90
CA SER A 163 14.97 4.80 7.31
C SER A 163 15.78 3.51 7.46
N LEU A 164 15.30 2.61 8.31
CA LEU A 164 15.77 1.24 8.48
C LEU A 164 14.64 0.23 8.23
N PHE A 165 15.01 -0.93 7.67
CA PHE A 165 14.08 -2.00 7.29
C PHE A 165 14.57 -3.40 7.70
N PRO A 166 14.69 -3.69 9.01
CA PRO A 166 15.35 -4.90 9.49
C PRO A 166 14.72 -6.21 9.01
N VAL A 167 13.41 -6.23 8.79
CA VAL A 167 12.70 -7.43 8.31
C VAL A 167 12.87 -7.68 6.81
N GLY A 168 13.41 -6.72 6.06
CA GLY A 168 13.67 -6.87 4.62
C GLY A 168 14.71 -7.94 4.27
N ASP A 169 15.59 -8.26 5.22
CA ASP A 169 16.61 -9.31 5.13
C ASP A 169 16.11 -10.67 5.63
N LEU A 170 14.81 -10.80 5.93
CA LEU A 170 14.22 -12.03 6.45
C LEU A 170 13.11 -12.55 5.56
N LEU A 171 12.93 -13.87 5.59
CA LEU A 171 11.71 -14.50 5.09
C LEU A 171 10.59 -14.33 6.13
N LYS A 172 9.34 -14.15 5.69
CA LYS A 172 8.21 -13.97 6.61
C LYS A 172 8.06 -15.08 7.68
N PRO A 173 8.30 -16.37 7.38
CA PRO A 173 8.30 -17.41 8.41
C PRO A 173 9.31 -17.12 9.51
N LYS A 174 10.54 -16.69 9.16
CA LYS A 174 11.58 -16.37 10.15
C LYS A 174 11.18 -15.21 11.05
N VAL A 175 10.48 -14.21 10.52
CA VAL A 175 9.92 -13.10 11.31
C VAL A 175 8.92 -13.64 12.35
N ARG A 176 8.03 -14.56 11.96
CA ARG A 176 7.09 -15.19 12.90
C ARG A 176 7.80 -16.06 13.95
N ASP A 177 8.80 -16.83 13.56
CA ASP A 177 9.60 -17.64 14.50
C ASP A 177 10.28 -16.77 15.56
N ILE A 178 10.85 -15.62 15.16
CA ILE A 178 11.44 -14.66 16.09
C ILE A 178 10.38 -14.12 17.04
N ALA A 179 9.21 -13.72 16.53
CA ALA A 179 8.14 -13.21 17.35
C ALA A 179 7.62 -14.24 18.37
N GLU A 180 7.49 -15.51 17.97
CA GLU A 180 7.12 -16.61 18.88
C GLU A 180 8.19 -16.84 19.95
N ALA A 181 9.47 -16.85 19.58
CA ALA A 181 10.59 -17.01 20.51
C ALA A 181 10.68 -15.87 21.55
N GLN A 182 10.32 -14.65 21.15
CA GLN A 182 10.26 -13.50 22.05
C GLN A 182 8.95 -13.39 22.84
N GLY A 183 8.01 -14.32 22.63
CA GLY A 183 6.72 -14.33 23.33
C GLY A 183 5.80 -13.16 22.94
N PHE A 184 5.97 -12.58 21.75
CA PHE A 184 5.13 -11.46 21.32
C PHE A 184 3.69 -11.91 21.06
N ILE A 185 2.74 -11.15 21.60
CA ILE A 185 1.29 -11.36 21.37
C ILE A 185 0.94 -11.32 19.87
N THR A 186 1.72 -10.56 19.08
CA THR A 186 1.52 -10.38 17.64
C THR A 186 2.01 -11.56 16.80
N ALA A 187 2.73 -12.54 17.35
CA ALA A 187 3.42 -13.59 16.59
C ALA A 187 2.50 -14.37 15.64
N ARG A 188 1.26 -14.63 16.07
CA ARG A 188 0.23 -15.35 15.30
C ARG A 188 -0.83 -14.44 14.68
N LYS A 189 -0.71 -13.14 14.85
CA LYS A 189 -1.64 -12.16 14.27
C LYS A 189 -1.58 -12.24 12.74
N LYS A 190 -2.73 -12.18 12.09
CA LYS A 190 -2.81 -12.13 10.63
C LYS A 190 -2.21 -10.81 10.12
N ASP A 191 -1.62 -10.85 8.94
CA ASP A 191 -1.13 -9.64 8.29
C ASP A 191 -2.33 -8.73 7.98
N SER A 192 -2.18 -7.43 8.18
CA SER A 192 -3.24 -6.47 7.87
C SER A 192 -3.57 -6.49 6.37
N THR A 193 -4.86 -6.52 6.08
CA THR A 193 -5.46 -6.50 4.73
C THR A 193 -6.37 -5.28 4.59
N GLY A 194 -6.56 -4.80 3.35
CA GLY A 194 -7.33 -3.59 3.08
C GLY A 194 -6.46 -2.34 2.93
N ILE A 195 -7.11 -1.17 2.96
CA ILE A 195 -6.43 0.12 2.81
C ILE A 195 -5.71 0.46 4.12
N CYS A 196 -4.46 0.91 4.04
CA CYS A 196 -3.68 1.27 5.21
C CYS A 196 -4.45 2.24 6.13
N PHE A 197 -4.49 1.94 7.44
CA PHE A 197 -5.17 2.73 8.49
C PHE A 197 -6.71 2.76 8.47
N ILE A 198 -7.37 2.37 7.38
CA ILE A 198 -8.84 2.29 7.29
C ILE A 198 -9.35 0.89 7.65
N GLY A 199 -8.50 -0.14 7.50
CA GLY A 199 -8.77 -1.52 7.89
C GLY A 199 -9.50 -2.35 6.84
N GLU A 200 -9.85 -3.59 7.20
CA GLU A 200 -10.54 -4.53 6.33
C GLU A 200 -12.06 -4.30 6.35
N ARG A 201 -12.57 -3.68 5.29
CA ARG A 201 -14.00 -3.42 5.11
C ARG A 201 -14.38 -3.57 3.63
N ARG A 202 -15.68 -3.75 3.35
CA ARG A 202 -16.16 -3.78 1.97
C ARG A 202 -15.92 -2.43 1.31
N PHE A 203 -14.96 -2.38 0.39
CA PHE A 203 -14.53 -1.14 -0.27
C PHE A 203 -15.69 -0.38 -0.93
N SER A 204 -16.65 -1.10 -1.53
CA SER A 204 -17.84 -0.48 -2.13
C SER A 204 -18.71 0.26 -1.11
N ASP A 205 -18.85 -0.29 0.08
CA ASP A 205 -19.72 0.28 1.12
C ASP A 205 -19.04 1.48 1.77
N PHE A 206 -17.73 1.36 2.00
CA PHE A 206 -16.89 2.47 2.44
C PHE A 206 -16.90 3.64 1.45
N LEU A 207 -16.73 3.38 0.15
CA LEU A 207 -16.66 4.46 -0.83
C LEU A 207 -18.01 5.19 -1.00
N LYS A 208 -19.13 4.51 -0.77
CA LYS A 208 -20.49 5.09 -0.83
C LYS A 208 -20.74 6.18 0.22
N THR A 209 -19.99 6.21 1.32
CA THR A 209 -20.14 7.26 2.33
C THR A 209 -19.54 8.60 1.88
N TYR A 210 -18.64 8.58 0.89
CA TYR A 210 -17.94 9.78 0.38
C TYR A 210 -18.29 10.15 -1.06
N VAL A 211 -18.70 9.17 -1.87
CA VAL A 211 -19.01 9.36 -3.29
C VAL A 211 -20.41 8.84 -3.58
N LYS A 212 -21.28 9.72 -4.07
CA LYS A 212 -22.64 9.36 -4.48
C LYS A 212 -22.57 8.37 -5.65
N PRO A 213 -23.20 7.17 -5.54
CA PRO A 213 -23.32 6.24 -6.65
C PRO A 213 -24.07 6.86 -7.84
N ALA A 214 -23.59 6.58 -9.05
CA ALA A 214 -24.23 6.97 -10.30
C ALA A 214 -24.41 5.71 -11.18
N PRO A 215 -25.53 4.98 -11.03
CA PRO A 215 -25.78 3.79 -11.83
C PRO A 215 -25.84 4.09 -13.33
N GLY A 216 -25.48 3.10 -14.15
CA GLY A 216 -25.34 3.26 -15.59
C GLY A 216 -25.25 1.91 -16.31
N PRO A 217 -25.37 1.88 -17.66
CA PRO A 217 -25.42 0.64 -18.41
C PRO A 217 -24.09 -0.10 -18.38
N ILE A 218 -24.16 -1.43 -18.29
CA ILE A 218 -23.07 -2.34 -18.64
C ILE A 218 -23.26 -2.71 -20.10
N ILE A 219 -22.24 -2.44 -20.92
CA ILE A 219 -22.26 -2.73 -22.35
C ILE A 219 -21.14 -3.68 -22.75
N THR A 220 -21.37 -4.48 -23.78
CA THR A 220 -20.33 -5.23 -24.47
C THR A 220 -19.46 -4.32 -25.34
N ASP A 221 -18.41 -4.86 -25.94
CA ASP A 221 -17.53 -4.09 -26.81
C ASP A 221 -18.09 -3.78 -28.21
N ASP A 222 -19.17 -4.43 -28.60
CA ASP A 222 -20.03 -4.12 -29.76
C ASP A 222 -21.24 -3.24 -29.41
N GLY A 223 -21.41 -2.87 -28.13
CA GLY A 223 -22.40 -1.89 -27.68
C GLY A 223 -23.76 -2.44 -27.25
N GLU A 224 -23.90 -3.77 -27.14
CA GLU A 224 -25.08 -4.41 -26.55
C GLU A 224 -25.17 -4.11 -25.06
N VAL A 225 -26.35 -3.68 -24.59
CA VAL A 225 -26.60 -3.47 -23.15
C VAL A 225 -26.95 -4.80 -22.50
N ILE A 226 -26.12 -5.24 -21.55
CA ILE A 226 -26.24 -6.56 -20.92
C ILE A 226 -26.41 -6.51 -19.39
N GLY A 227 -26.54 -5.30 -18.82
CA GLY A 227 -26.81 -5.11 -17.40
C GLY A 227 -26.71 -3.66 -16.97
N GLU A 228 -26.68 -3.45 -15.65
CA GLU A 228 -26.55 -2.15 -15.01
C GLU A 228 -25.51 -2.23 -13.89
N HIS A 229 -24.60 -1.26 -13.85
CA HIS A 229 -23.59 -1.13 -12.80
C HIS A 229 -24.07 -0.17 -11.72
N GLN A 230 -23.54 -0.30 -10.50
CA GLN A 230 -23.89 0.61 -9.40
C GLN A 230 -23.09 1.92 -9.39
N GLY A 231 -22.11 2.05 -10.28
CA GLY A 231 -21.29 3.25 -10.47
C GLY A 231 -19.88 2.89 -10.90
N LEU A 232 -19.33 3.60 -11.89
CA LEU A 232 -18.03 3.29 -12.51
C LEU A 232 -16.86 3.24 -11.51
N MET A 233 -16.95 4.00 -10.41
CA MET A 233 -15.95 4.03 -9.34
C MET A 233 -15.74 2.68 -8.64
N PHE A 234 -16.71 1.77 -8.68
CA PHE A 234 -16.62 0.46 -8.03
C PHE A 234 -15.92 -0.61 -8.91
N TYR A 235 -15.45 -0.21 -10.09
CA TYR A 235 -14.90 -1.12 -11.08
C TYR A 235 -13.49 -0.69 -11.50
N THR A 236 -12.60 -1.68 -11.61
CA THR A 236 -11.24 -1.53 -12.13
C THR A 236 -11.09 -2.34 -13.41
N LEU A 237 -10.25 -1.87 -14.34
CA LEU A 237 -9.95 -2.61 -15.56
C LEU A 237 -9.42 -4.02 -15.24
N GLY A 238 -9.90 -5.03 -15.96
CA GLY A 238 -9.63 -6.44 -15.73
C GLY A 238 -10.39 -7.07 -14.55
N GLN A 239 -11.30 -6.34 -13.89
CA GLN A 239 -12.12 -6.88 -12.81
C GLN A 239 -13.15 -7.89 -13.35
N ARG A 240 -13.22 -9.07 -12.73
CA ARG A 240 -14.21 -10.11 -13.01
C ARG A 240 -15.40 -10.07 -12.04
N GLN A 241 -15.12 -9.93 -10.76
CA GLN A 241 -16.13 -10.07 -9.70
C GLN A 241 -16.96 -8.79 -9.56
N GLY A 242 -18.21 -8.95 -9.12
CA GLY A 242 -19.11 -7.82 -8.84
C GLY A 242 -19.80 -7.20 -10.06
N LEU A 243 -19.66 -7.82 -11.24
CA LEU A 243 -20.38 -7.40 -12.46
C LEU A 243 -21.88 -7.72 -12.42
N GLY A 244 -22.29 -8.76 -11.68
CA GLY A 244 -23.70 -9.15 -11.59
C GLY A 244 -24.28 -9.74 -12.89
N ILE A 245 -23.43 -10.08 -13.86
CA ILE A 245 -23.83 -10.65 -15.16
C ILE A 245 -23.90 -12.17 -15.03
N GLY A 246 -25.10 -12.73 -15.23
CA GLY A 246 -25.34 -14.18 -15.27
C GLY A 246 -25.10 -14.79 -16.66
N GLY A 247 -25.52 -16.04 -16.85
CA GLY A 247 -25.50 -16.67 -18.18
C GLY A 247 -26.46 -15.96 -19.14
N LEU A 248 -25.91 -15.33 -20.17
CA LEU A 248 -26.67 -14.62 -21.20
C LEU A 248 -26.89 -15.53 -22.42
N LYS A 249 -28.08 -15.46 -23.01
CA LYS A 249 -28.35 -16.15 -24.28
C LYS A 249 -27.49 -15.53 -25.38
N HIS A 250 -26.97 -16.35 -26.30
CA HIS A 250 -26.10 -15.93 -27.41
C HIS A 250 -24.69 -15.47 -27.03
N HIS A 251 -24.25 -15.67 -25.79
CA HIS A 251 -22.87 -15.47 -25.37
C HIS A 251 -22.20 -16.79 -25.01
N PHE A 252 -20.86 -16.80 -24.99
CA PHE A 252 -20.09 -17.96 -24.59
C PHE A 252 -20.25 -18.23 -23.08
N ASP A 253 -20.03 -19.47 -22.65
CA ASP A 253 -19.89 -19.81 -21.23
C ASP A 253 -18.49 -19.43 -20.73
N ALA A 254 -18.19 -18.14 -20.78
CA ALA A 254 -16.91 -17.55 -20.41
C ALA A 254 -17.14 -16.36 -19.46
N PRO A 255 -16.24 -16.16 -18.48
CA PRO A 255 -16.37 -15.06 -17.54
C PRO A 255 -16.24 -13.69 -18.23
N TRP A 256 -16.98 -12.72 -17.71
CA TRP A 256 -16.91 -11.32 -18.10
C TRP A 256 -15.84 -10.56 -17.33
N PHE A 257 -15.21 -9.60 -18.00
CA PHE A 257 -14.19 -8.72 -17.42
C PHE A 257 -14.43 -7.28 -17.85
N VAL A 258 -14.17 -6.33 -16.95
CA VAL A 258 -14.17 -4.90 -17.28
C VAL A 258 -13.03 -4.59 -18.26
N ALA A 259 -13.38 -4.10 -19.45
CA ALA A 259 -12.42 -3.69 -20.46
C ALA A 259 -12.20 -2.17 -20.49
N ASP A 260 -13.24 -1.38 -20.21
CA ASP A 260 -13.16 0.08 -20.28
C ASP A 260 -14.22 0.76 -19.39
N LYS A 261 -14.03 2.05 -19.11
CA LYS A 261 -14.96 2.92 -18.37
C LYS A 261 -15.19 4.20 -19.16
N GLN A 262 -16.38 4.35 -19.73
CA GLN A 262 -16.76 5.53 -20.49
C GLN A 262 -17.44 6.54 -19.56
N LEU A 263 -16.68 7.53 -19.09
CA LEU A 263 -17.19 8.51 -18.12
C LEU A 263 -18.27 9.42 -18.71
N GLU A 264 -18.12 9.84 -19.98
CA GLU A 264 -19.06 10.75 -20.65
C GLU A 264 -20.46 10.14 -20.83
N THR A 265 -20.52 8.84 -21.13
CA THR A 265 -21.77 8.09 -21.32
C THR A 265 -22.20 7.33 -20.07
N ASN A 266 -21.41 7.39 -18.99
CA ASN A 266 -21.57 6.58 -17.78
C ASN A 266 -21.77 5.08 -18.07
N ALA A 267 -20.98 4.52 -19.01
CA ALA A 267 -21.09 3.13 -19.43
C ALA A 267 -19.87 2.29 -19.03
N LEU A 268 -20.12 1.09 -18.51
CA LEU A 268 -19.07 0.11 -18.18
C LEU A 268 -18.95 -0.89 -19.33
N VAL A 269 -17.80 -0.89 -20.02
CA VAL A 269 -17.56 -1.82 -21.12
C VAL A 269 -16.98 -3.12 -20.58
N VAL A 270 -17.58 -4.25 -20.93
CA VAL A 270 -17.13 -5.59 -20.53
C VAL A 270 -16.90 -6.49 -21.73
N VAL A 271 -16.03 -7.49 -21.57
CA VAL A 271 -15.66 -8.46 -22.60
C VAL A 271 -15.57 -9.86 -22.01
N GLN A 272 -15.70 -10.90 -22.84
CA GLN A 272 -15.60 -12.29 -22.41
C GLN A 272 -14.20 -12.87 -22.61
N GLY A 273 -13.79 -13.70 -21.65
CA GLY A 273 -12.54 -14.45 -21.72
C GLY A 273 -11.32 -13.67 -21.22
N THR A 274 -10.37 -14.41 -20.66
CA THR A 274 -9.14 -13.84 -20.07
C THR A 274 -8.19 -13.27 -21.11
N ASP A 275 -8.26 -13.78 -22.35
CA ASP A 275 -7.35 -13.44 -23.44
C ASP A 275 -7.95 -12.43 -24.43
N HIS A 276 -9.03 -11.75 -24.04
CA HIS A 276 -9.68 -10.77 -24.90
C HIS A 276 -8.73 -9.61 -25.21
N PRO A 277 -8.51 -9.23 -26.49
CA PRO A 277 -7.50 -8.22 -26.87
C PRO A 277 -7.64 -6.87 -26.15
N LYS A 278 -8.87 -6.44 -25.83
CA LYS A 278 -9.12 -5.18 -25.10
C LYS A 278 -8.59 -5.18 -23.65
N LEU A 279 -8.25 -6.34 -23.08
CA LEU A 279 -7.64 -6.43 -21.75
C LEU A 279 -6.11 -6.22 -21.77
N PHE A 280 -5.50 -6.15 -22.95
CA PHE A 280 -4.05 -6.06 -23.13
C PHE A 280 -3.63 -4.71 -23.70
N ALA A 281 -2.49 -4.22 -23.24
CA ALA A 281 -1.82 -3.03 -23.77
C ALA A 281 -0.35 -3.32 -24.06
N LYS A 282 0.21 -2.66 -25.09
CA LYS A 282 1.63 -2.80 -25.46
C LYS A 282 2.55 -1.84 -24.71
N GLY A 283 1.99 -0.88 -23.99
CA GLY A 283 2.72 0.15 -23.27
C GLY A 283 1.77 1.11 -22.57
N LEU A 284 2.33 2.06 -21.84
CA LEU A 284 1.60 3.10 -21.14
C LEU A 284 2.40 4.40 -21.13
N LEU A 285 1.71 5.51 -20.85
CA LEU A 285 2.35 6.78 -20.52
C LEU A 285 2.26 7.00 -19.02
N ALA A 286 3.41 7.07 -18.37
CA ALA A 286 3.49 7.36 -16.94
C ALA A 286 3.68 8.87 -16.70
N ARG A 287 3.06 9.37 -15.65
CA ARG A 287 3.22 10.73 -15.12
C ARG A 287 3.63 10.62 -13.65
N GLN A 288 4.06 11.74 -13.05
CA GLN A 288 4.53 11.79 -11.65
C GLN A 288 5.69 10.81 -11.41
N ILE A 289 6.68 10.86 -12.30
CA ILE A 289 7.86 9.98 -12.22
C ILE A 289 8.72 10.38 -11.02
N ASN A 290 9.14 9.41 -10.24
CA ASN A 290 10.07 9.58 -9.14
C ASN A 290 11.20 8.54 -9.26
N TRP A 291 12.44 9.00 -9.12
CA TRP A 291 13.64 8.16 -9.12
C TRP A 291 14.29 8.25 -7.75
N ILE A 292 14.49 7.10 -7.10
CA ILE A 292 15.16 7.04 -5.80
C ILE A 292 16.66 6.96 -6.03
N GLY A 293 17.36 8.05 -5.74
CA GLY A 293 18.78 8.18 -6.02
C GLY A 293 19.03 8.62 -7.45
N LYS A 294 20.00 8.00 -8.13
CA LYS A 294 20.43 8.41 -9.47
C LYS A 294 19.40 8.01 -10.55
N PRO A 295 18.89 8.96 -11.36
CA PRO A 295 18.01 8.63 -12.47
C PRO A 295 18.67 7.65 -13.47
N PRO A 296 17.89 6.72 -14.05
CA PRO A 296 18.41 5.77 -15.03
C PRO A 296 18.75 6.46 -16.35
N SER A 297 19.59 5.82 -17.17
CA SER A 297 19.86 6.28 -18.54
C SER A 297 18.64 6.02 -19.43
N LEU A 298 18.14 7.06 -20.11
CA LEU A 298 16.99 6.98 -21.01
C LEU A 298 17.38 7.47 -22.43
N PRO A 299 16.88 6.82 -23.50
CA PRO A 299 16.05 5.62 -23.48
C PRO A 299 16.83 4.37 -23.04
N GLY A 300 16.16 3.41 -22.40
CA GLY A 300 16.82 2.20 -21.89
C GLY A 300 15.88 1.01 -21.67
N ARG A 301 16.47 -0.18 -21.48
CA ARG A 301 15.76 -1.43 -21.22
C ARG A 301 15.74 -1.74 -19.73
N TYR A 302 14.55 -1.98 -19.20
CA TYR A 302 14.29 -2.18 -17.78
C TYR A 302 13.22 -3.25 -17.57
N THR A 303 12.81 -3.42 -16.33
CA THR A 303 11.59 -4.15 -15.97
C THR A 303 10.65 -3.25 -15.19
N ALA A 304 9.35 -3.42 -15.35
CA ALA A 304 8.34 -2.68 -14.61
C ALA A 304 7.27 -3.60 -14.00
N LYS A 305 6.64 -3.14 -12.91
CA LYS A 305 5.41 -3.72 -12.36
C LYS A 305 4.28 -2.72 -12.54
N VAL A 306 3.16 -3.16 -13.11
CA VAL A 306 1.94 -2.34 -13.23
C VAL A 306 0.98 -2.53 -12.04
N ARG A 307 1.17 -3.59 -11.24
CA ARG A 307 0.42 -3.90 -10.02
C ARG A 307 1.33 -4.65 -9.04
N TYR A 308 1.06 -4.52 -7.74
CA TYR A 308 1.92 -5.03 -6.66
C TYR A 308 2.39 -6.49 -6.85
N ARG A 309 1.45 -7.42 -7.06
CA ARG A 309 1.75 -8.86 -7.21
C ARG A 309 1.94 -9.31 -8.66
N ALA A 310 1.98 -8.38 -9.62
CA ALA A 310 2.29 -8.73 -10.99
C ALA A 310 3.78 -9.15 -11.08
N PRO A 311 4.13 -10.12 -11.92
CA PRO A 311 5.53 -10.37 -12.25
C PRO A 311 6.14 -9.14 -12.91
N ASP A 312 7.46 -9.05 -12.88
CA ASP A 312 8.18 -8.03 -13.62
C ASP A 312 8.01 -8.26 -15.12
N ALA A 313 7.60 -7.23 -15.85
CA ALA A 313 7.52 -7.25 -17.30
C ALA A 313 8.75 -6.53 -17.89
N PRO A 314 9.53 -7.16 -18.78
CA PRO A 314 10.56 -6.47 -19.55
C PRO A 314 9.93 -5.32 -20.35
N CYS A 315 10.55 -4.14 -20.31
CA CYS A 315 10.06 -2.96 -21.01
C CYS A 315 11.21 -2.06 -21.51
N ALA A 316 10.88 -1.18 -22.44
CA ALA A 316 11.71 -0.03 -22.78
C ALA A 316 11.08 1.22 -22.16
N ILE A 317 11.91 2.09 -21.60
CA ILE A 317 11.50 3.38 -21.05
C ILE A 317 12.17 4.47 -21.88
N GLU A 318 11.38 5.45 -22.31
CA GLU A 318 11.83 6.64 -23.03
C GLU A 318 11.05 7.87 -22.55
N MET A 319 11.69 9.03 -22.62
CA MET A 319 11.00 10.30 -22.34
C MET A 319 10.14 10.65 -23.55
N ARG A 320 8.86 10.95 -23.32
CA ARG A 320 8.02 11.53 -24.36
C ARG A 320 8.45 12.98 -24.55
N GLY A 321 9.01 13.29 -25.73
CA GLY A 321 9.37 14.65 -26.14
C GLY A 321 8.17 15.58 -26.27
#